data_AF-A0A917FBR2-F1
#
_entry.id   AF-A0A917FBR2-F1
#
_cell.length_a   1.000
_cell.length_b   1.000
_cell.length_c   1.000
_cell.angle_alpha   90.00
_cell.angle_beta   90.00
_cell.angle_gamma   90.00
#
_symmetry.space_group_name_H-M   'P 1'
#
loop_
_entity.id
_entity.type
_entity.pdbx_description
1 polymer ?
#
loop_
_entity_poly.entity_id
_entity_poly.type
_entity_poly.pdbx_seq_one_letter_code
_entity_poly.pdbx_strand_id
1 'polypeptide(L)'
;MQTFKLTPKPQSDYRLEIKELKYRCKLETHGYRLDKVVYGFSEKLANLVKMHDAGFNIEEVPFVEAQRDLVKALVERGRAKSKIDHLLHAQEFDGADNADDVNKTKMKLNELNNKIQDAKTALGITGTVKLLKF
;
A
#
# COMPACT_ATOMS: atom_id res chain seq x y z
N MET A 1 -7.18 -4.61 15.21
CA MET A 1 -6.45 -4.91 13.95
C MET A 1 -5.10 -5.46 14.34
N GLN A 2 -4.69 -6.55 13.73
CA GLN A 2 -3.40 -7.19 13.94
C GLN A 2 -2.49 -6.92 12.77
N THR A 3 -1.20 -6.86 13.06
CA THR A 3 -0.17 -6.66 12.05
C THR A 3 0.73 -7.87 12.06
N PHE A 4 1.17 -8.27 10.88
CA PHE A 4 2.08 -9.38 10.74
C PHE A 4 3.19 -9.02 9.76
N LYS A 5 4.35 -9.64 9.95
CA LYS A 5 5.40 -9.69 8.95
C LYS A 5 5.42 -11.07 8.32
N LEU A 6 5.38 -11.09 6.99
CA LEU A 6 5.58 -12.25 6.15
C LEU A 6 6.99 -12.16 5.58
N THR A 7 7.80 -13.16 5.85
CA THR A 7 9.12 -13.31 5.23
C THR A 7 8.99 -14.31 4.08
N PRO A 8 9.02 -13.86 2.81
CA PRO A 8 8.86 -14.77 1.67
C PRO A 8 9.94 -15.84 1.64
N LYS A 9 9.60 -17.01 1.12
CA LYS A 9 10.57 -18.11 1.01
C LYS A 9 11.73 -17.71 0.07
N PRO A 10 12.96 -18.19 0.32
CA PRO A 10 14.07 -17.98 -0.62
C PRO A 10 13.68 -18.41 -2.03
N GLN A 11 13.98 -17.57 -3.03
CA GLN A 11 13.66 -17.79 -4.46
C GLN A 11 12.16 -17.84 -4.83
N SER A 12 11.26 -17.62 -3.87
CA SER A 12 9.82 -17.56 -4.13
C SER A 12 9.40 -16.17 -4.60
N ASP A 13 8.46 -16.11 -5.55
CA ASP A 13 7.80 -14.85 -5.88
C ASP A 13 6.80 -14.49 -4.77
N TYR A 14 7.17 -13.50 -3.95
CA TYR A 14 6.33 -12.97 -2.87
C TYR A 14 4.92 -12.57 -3.34
N ARG A 15 4.72 -12.22 -4.63
CA ARG A 15 3.41 -11.88 -5.17
C ARG A 15 2.49 -13.11 -5.21
N LEU A 16 3.05 -14.28 -5.50
CA LEU A 16 2.32 -15.55 -5.47
C LEU A 16 1.94 -15.89 -4.03
N GLU A 17 2.86 -15.75 -3.08
CA GLU A 17 2.59 -15.98 -1.66
C GLU A 17 1.50 -15.05 -1.14
N ILE A 18 1.56 -13.74 -1.42
CA ILE A 18 0.51 -12.79 -1.05
C ILE A 18 -0.84 -13.16 -1.70
N LYS A 19 -0.84 -13.59 -2.98
CA LYS A 19 -2.07 -13.96 -3.69
C LYS A 19 -2.72 -15.19 -3.07
N GLU A 20 -1.91 -16.19 -2.75
CA GLU A 20 -2.35 -17.41 -2.10
C GLU A 20 -2.84 -17.15 -0.66
N LEU A 21 -2.17 -16.29 0.07
CA LEU A 21 -2.53 -15.85 1.41
C LEU A 21 -3.84 -15.03 1.42
N LYS A 22 -4.05 -14.15 0.42
CA LYS A 22 -5.35 -13.50 0.19
C LYS A 22 -6.45 -14.51 -0.12
N TYR A 23 -6.17 -15.51 -0.95
CA TYR A 23 -7.13 -16.53 -1.35
C TYR A 23 -7.52 -17.47 -0.19
N ARG A 24 -6.53 -18.04 0.50
CA ARG A 24 -6.72 -19.01 1.59
C ARG A 24 -7.22 -18.36 2.88
N CYS A 25 -6.79 -17.13 3.17
CA CYS A 25 -7.01 -16.49 4.47
C CYS A 25 -7.97 -15.28 4.42
N LYS A 26 -8.52 -14.93 3.24
CA LYS A 26 -9.48 -13.82 3.06
C LYS A 26 -9.04 -12.51 3.71
N LEU A 27 -7.79 -12.12 3.51
CA LEU A 27 -7.23 -10.89 4.09
C LEU A 27 -7.67 -9.63 3.36
N GLU A 28 -7.95 -8.59 4.15
CA GLU A 28 -8.15 -7.23 3.65
C GLU A 28 -6.82 -6.58 3.27
N THR A 29 -6.42 -6.81 2.02
CA THR A 29 -5.67 -5.99 1.03
C THR A 29 -4.58 -4.97 1.43
N HIS A 30 -4.25 -4.75 2.69
CA HIS A 30 -3.45 -3.61 3.13
C HIS A 30 -2.11 -4.12 3.63
N GLY A 31 -1.05 -3.72 2.96
CA GLY A 31 0.31 -4.06 3.33
C GLY A 31 1.34 -3.33 2.48
N TYR A 32 2.59 -3.31 2.96
CA TYR A 32 3.72 -2.76 2.22
C TYR A 32 4.91 -3.73 2.30
N ARG A 33 5.86 -3.58 1.37
CA ARG A 33 7.08 -4.39 1.30
C ARG A 33 8.28 -3.54 1.68
N LEU A 34 9.13 -4.08 2.54
CA LEU A 34 10.39 -3.50 2.96
C LEU A 34 11.45 -4.60 3.03
N ASP A 35 12.57 -4.46 2.33
CA ASP A 35 13.69 -5.41 2.37
C ASP A 35 13.28 -6.88 2.20
N LYS A 36 12.41 -7.12 1.22
CA LYS A 36 11.77 -8.41 0.90
C LYS A 36 10.75 -8.90 1.93
N VAL A 37 10.70 -8.34 3.13
CA VAL A 37 9.65 -8.60 4.13
C VAL A 37 8.36 -7.88 3.73
N VAL A 38 7.24 -8.56 3.88
CA VAL A 38 5.91 -8.00 3.61
C VAL A 38 5.22 -7.77 4.95
N TYR A 39 4.85 -6.52 5.22
CA TYR A 39 4.04 -6.15 6.37
C TYR A 39 2.59 -6.11 5.95
N GLY A 40 1.72 -6.85 6.62
CA GLY A 40 0.30 -6.94 6.30
C GLY A 40 -0.59 -6.73 7.52
N PHE A 41 -1.85 -6.38 7.27
CA PHE A 41 -2.87 -6.21 8.30
C PHE A 41 -3.94 -7.29 8.20
N SER A 42 -4.44 -7.73 9.36
CA SER A 42 -5.57 -8.65 9.49
C SER A 42 -6.52 -8.15 10.58
N GLU A 43 -7.82 -8.19 10.31
CA GLU A 43 -8.82 -7.90 11.34
C GLU A 43 -9.05 -9.08 12.30
N LYS A 44 -8.69 -10.31 11.88
CA LYS A 44 -9.01 -11.55 12.60
C LYS A 44 -7.75 -12.37 12.92
N LEU A 45 -7.57 -12.70 14.20
CA LEU A 45 -6.50 -13.58 14.70
C LEU A 45 -6.54 -14.98 14.05
N ALA A 46 -7.74 -15.51 13.82
CA ALA A 46 -7.91 -16.81 13.15
C ALA A 46 -7.28 -16.85 11.75
N ASN A 47 -7.10 -15.70 11.09
CA ASN A 47 -6.43 -15.66 9.80
C ASN A 47 -4.91 -15.85 9.95
N LEU A 48 -4.29 -15.41 11.05
CA LEU A 48 -2.85 -15.62 11.29
C LEU A 48 -2.54 -17.11 11.47
N VAL A 49 -3.36 -17.83 12.26
CA VAL A 49 -3.23 -19.28 12.44
C VAL A 49 -3.36 -20.00 11.09
N LYS A 50 -4.38 -19.67 10.30
CA LYS A 50 -4.56 -20.24 8.96
C LYS A 50 -3.38 -19.99 8.01
N MET A 51 -2.72 -18.85 8.14
CA MET A 51 -1.53 -18.59 7.32
C MET A 51 -0.34 -19.43 7.76
N HIS A 52 -0.15 -19.59 9.06
CA HIS A 52 0.88 -20.49 9.59
C HIS A 52 0.63 -21.93 9.12
N ASP A 53 -0.62 -22.43 9.21
CA ASP A 53 -1.01 -23.76 8.74
C ASP A 53 -0.84 -23.93 7.22
N ALA A 54 -0.96 -22.85 6.46
CA ALA A 54 -0.69 -22.84 5.02
C ALA A 54 0.81 -22.84 4.69
N GLY A 55 1.70 -22.83 5.69
CA GLY A 55 3.15 -22.92 5.53
C GLY A 55 3.80 -21.59 5.16
N PHE A 56 3.18 -20.47 5.51
CA PHE A 56 3.79 -19.13 5.40
C PHE A 56 4.61 -18.82 6.65
N ASN A 57 5.79 -18.23 6.44
CA ASN A 57 6.62 -17.76 7.55
C ASN A 57 6.12 -16.40 8.03
N ILE A 58 5.22 -16.43 9.01
CA ILE A 58 4.52 -15.25 9.52
C ILE A 58 4.76 -15.09 11.00
N GLU A 59 5.09 -13.86 11.38
CA GLU A 59 5.24 -13.46 12.77
C GLU A 59 4.28 -12.30 13.06
N GLU A 60 3.55 -12.42 14.16
CA GLU A 60 2.74 -11.31 14.68
C GLU A 60 3.69 -10.21 15.18
N VAL A 61 3.36 -8.97 14.83
CA VAL A 61 4.13 -7.80 15.27
C VAL A 61 3.19 -6.79 15.92
N PRO A 62 3.68 -5.99 16.89
CA PRO A 62 2.88 -4.92 17.49
C PRO A 62 2.29 -4.02 16.41
N PHE A 63 1.04 -3.62 16.59
CA PHE A 63 0.42 -2.65 15.69
C PHE A 63 1.12 -1.30 15.83
N VAL A 64 1.56 -0.74 14.71
CA VAL A 64 2.16 0.60 14.63
C VAL A 64 1.30 1.47 13.73
N GLU A 65 0.78 2.57 14.27
CA GLU A 65 -0.12 3.47 13.54
C GLU A 65 0.52 4.02 12.27
N ALA A 66 1.80 4.39 12.32
CA ALA A 66 2.55 4.84 11.16
C ALA A 66 2.60 3.82 10.00
N GLN A 67 2.53 2.50 10.28
CA GLN A 67 2.45 1.47 9.22
C GLN A 67 1.10 1.52 8.51
N ARG A 68 0.01 1.73 9.25
CA ARG A 68 -1.34 1.87 8.69
C ARG A 68 -1.42 3.13 7.84
N ASP A 69 -0.89 4.24 8.35
CA ASP A 69 -0.88 5.52 7.65
C ASP A 69 -0.07 5.46 6.36
N LEU A 70 1.10 4.81 6.40
CA LEU A 70 1.90 4.55 5.21
C LEU A 70 1.09 3.80 4.14
N VAL A 71 0.42 2.70 4.51
CA VAL A 71 -0.34 1.90 3.55
C VAL A 71 -1.55 2.65 3.01
N LYS A 72 -2.30 3.37 3.86
CA LYS A 72 -3.40 4.21 3.41
C LYS A 72 -2.93 5.26 2.41
N ALA A 73 -1.85 5.97 2.73
CA ALA A 73 -1.30 7.00 1.86
C ALA A 73 -0.80 6.41 0.53
N LEU A 74 -0.17 5.23 0.53
CA LEU A 74 0.24 4.55 -0.70
C LEU A 74 -0.95 4.19 -1.61
N VAL A 75 -2.04 3.68 -1.03
CA VAL A 75 -3.28 3.34 -1.77
C VAL A 75 -3.93 4.61 -2.33
N GLU A 76 -4.10 5.63 -1.50
CA GLU A 76 -4.67 6.91 -1.93
C GLU A 76 -3.81 7.60 -2.98
N ARG A 77 -2.48 7.49 -2.90
CA ARG A 77 -1.55 8.02 -3.89
C ARG A 77 -1.79 7.38 -5.27
N GLY A 78 -1.99 6.06 -5.31
CA GLY A 78 -2.33 5.36 -6.55
C GLY A 78 -3.67 5.82 -7.15
N ARG A 79 -4.68 6.00 -6.30
CA ARG A 79 -6.00 6.49 -6.72
C ARG A 79 -5.96 7.93 -7.22
N ALA A 80 -5.24 8.82 -6.52
CA ALA A 80 -5.04 10.20 -6.95
C ALA A 80 -4.34 10.26 -8.30
N LYS A 81 -3.35 9.38 -8.54
CA LYS A 81 -2.71 9.26 -9.85
C LYS A 81 -3.68 8.88 -10.95
N SER A 82 -4.41 7.78 -10.76
CA SER A 82 -5.40 7.33 -11.73
C SER A 82 -6.47 8.39 -12.00
N LYS A 83 -6.91 9.14 -10.98
CA LYS A 83 -7.85 10.24 -11.15
C LYS A 83 -7.29 11.37 -12.02
N ILE A 84 -6.02 11.75 -11.86
CA ILE A 84 -5.39 12.77 -12.73
C ILE A 84 -5.33 12.27 -14.17
N ASP A 85 -4.91 11.02 -14.38
CA ASP A 85 -4.88 10.40 -15.71
C ASP A 85 -6.27 10.47 -16.39
N HIS A 86 -7.35 10.15 -15.66
CA HIS A 86 -8.73 10.26 -16.17
C HIS A 86 -9.16 11.70 -16.47
N LEU A 87 -8.84 12.66 -15.59
CA LEU A 87 -9.22 14.05 -15.79
C LEU A 87 -8.51 14.66 -17.01
N LEU A 88 -7.23 14.35 -17.21
CA LEU A 88 -6.46 14.79 -18.37
C LEU A 88 -7.00 14.17 -19.67
N HIS A 89 -7.34 12.88 -19.65
CA HIS A 89 -7.98 12.24 -20.79
C HIS A 89 -9.31 12.92 -21.16
N ALA A 90 -10.14 13.26 -20.17
CA ALA A 90 -11.41 13.95 -20.43
C ALA A 90 -11.20 15.38 -21.00
N GLN A 91 -10.13 16.07 -20.62
CA GLN A 91 -9.76 17.35 -21.25
C GLN A 91 -9.40 17.18 -22.71
N GLU A 92 -8.55 16.19 -23.01
CA GLU A 92 -8.00 15.96 -24.34
C GLU A 92 -9.04 15.44 -25.35
N PHE A 93 -9.88 14.50 -24.92
CA PHE A 93 -10.79 13.78 -25.82
C PHE A 93 -12.25 14.20 -25.72
N ASP A 94 -12.70 14.67 -24.55
CA ASP A 94 -14.10 15.00 -24.29
C ASP A 94 -14.35 16.52 -24.19
N GLY A 95 -13.30 17.35 -24.27
CA GLY A 95 -13.38 18.80 -24.15
C GLY A 95 -13.81 19.28 -22.76
N ALA A 96 -13.58 18.47 -21.72
CA ALA A 96 -14.03 18.77 -20.36
C ALA A 96 -13.28 19.98 -19.76
N ASP A 97 -14.01 20.95 -19.24
CA ASP A 97 -13.43 22.07 -18.47
C ASP A 97 -13.31 21.68 -16.98
N ASN A 98 -12.23 20.97 -16.63
CA ASN A 98 -11.99 20.42 -15.29
C ASN A 98 -10.61 20.80 -14.72
N ALA A 99 -10.01 21.90 -15.19
CA ALA A 99 -8.65 22.32 -14.80
C ALA A 99 -8.48 22.46 -13.27
N ASP A 100 -9.50 22.97 -12.58
CA ASP A 100 -9.51 23.09 -11.12
C ASP A 100 -9.46 21.73 -10.42
N ASP A 101 -10.16 20.72 -10.95
CA ASP A 101 -10.15 19.37 -10.40
C ASP A 101 -8.82 18.67 -10.63
N VAL A 102 -8.18 18.91 -11.77
CA VAL A 102 -6.80 18.45 -12.03
C VAL A 102 -5.86 19.06 -11.01
N ASN A 103 -5.93 20.37 -10.78
CA ASN A 103 -5.06 21.07 -9.83
C ASN A 103 -5.28 20.60 -8.38
N LYS A 104 -6.54 20.49 -7.93
CA LYS A 104 -6.88 19.94 -6.59
C LYS A 104 -6.35 18.52 -6.42
N THR A 105 -6.47 17.67 -7.45
CA THR A 105 -6.00 16.29 -7.36
C THR A 105 -4.47 16.21 -7.38
N LYS A 106 -3.78 17.09 -8.13
CA LYS A 106 -2.31 17.23 -8.09
C LYS A 106 -1.81 17.69 -6.72
N MET A 107 -2.47 18.67 -6.10
CA MET A 107 -2.16 19.12 -4.73
C MET A 107 -2.29 17.96 -3.73
N LYS A 108 -3.42 17.22 -3.78
CA LYS A 108 -3.62 16.04 -2.95
C LYS A 108 -2.54 14.98 -3.17
N LEU A 109 -2.08 14.77 -4.39
CA LEU A 109 -1.00 13.83 -4.66
C LEU A 109 0.32 14.25 -4.01
N ASN A 110 0.65 15.54 -4.05
CA ASN A 110 1.84 16.07 -3.37
C ASN A 110 1.74 15.92 -1.86
N GLU A 111 0.59 16.23 -1.26
CA GLU A 111 0.35 15.97 0.17
C GLU A 111 0.54 14.49 0.52
N LEU A 112 0.04 13.59 -0.32
CA LEU A 112 0.21 12.14 -0.13
C LEU A 112 1.68 11.71 -0.24
N ASN A 113 2.45 12.29 -1.16
CA ASN A 113 3.89 12.03 -1.25
C ASN A 113 4.61 12.44 0.04
N ASN A 114 4.28 13.60 0.60
CA ASN A 114 4.84 14.09 1.86
C ASN A 114 4.44 13.18 3.04
N LYS A 115 3.16 12.83 3.16
CA LYS A 115 2.68 11.90 4.20
C LYS A 115 3.36 10.53 4.15
N ILE A 116 3.61 9.99 2.94
CA ILE A 116 4.36 8.74 2.78
C ILE A 116 5.80 8.94 3.25
N GLN A 117 6.43 10.07 2.93
CA GLN A 117 7.80 10.35 3.36
C GLN A 117 7.90 10.47 4.88
N ASP A 118 6.96 11.16 5.52
CA ASP A 118 6.90 11.31 6.97
C ASP A 118 6.68 9.95 7.65
N ALA A 119 5.75 9.13 7.14
CA ALA A 119 5.50 7.79 7.68
C ALA A 119 6.71 6.86 7.49
N LYS A 120 7.44 6.96 6.37
CA LYS A 120 8.70 6.24 6.18
C LYS A 120 9.75 6.65 7.23
N THR A 121 9.91 7.94 7.46
CA THR A 121 10.83 8.48 8.47
C THR A 121 10.47 7.98 9.87
N ALA A 122 9.18 8.03 10.24
CA ALA A 122 8.70 7.55 11.54
C ALA A 122 8.93 6.04 11.74
N LEU A 123 8.91 5.26 10.66
CA LEU A 123 9.17 3.81 10.68
C LEU A 123 10.66 3.45 10.51
N GLY A 124 11.56 4.44 10.42
CA GLY A 124 12.99 4.21 10.16
C GLY A 124 13.28 3.61 8.78
N ILE A 125 12.34 3.71 7.83
CA ILE A 125 12.51 3.21 6.47
C ILE A 125 13.38 4.18 5.67
N THR A 126 14.56 3.73 5.28
CA THR A 126 15.51 4.56 4.54
C THR A 126 15.07 4.82 3.09
N GLY A 127 15.60 5.90 2.50
CA GLY A 127 15.37 6.29 1.12
C GLY A 127 14.19 7.23 0.90
N THR A 128 14.27 8.02 -0.18
CA THR A 128 13.25 9.00 -0.55
C THR A 128 12.07 8.36 -1.27
N VAL A 129 10.87 8.91 -1.06
CA VAL A 129 9.68 8.54 -1.81
C VAL A 129 9.85 8.97 -3.26
N LYS A 130 9.79 8.02 -4.19
CA LYS A 130 9.71 8.35 -5.61
C LYS A 130 8.40 9.09 -5.87
N LEU A 131 8.52 10.35 -6.31
CA LEU A 131 7.40 11.19 -6.68
C LEU A 131 6.72 10.62 -7.93
N LEU A 132 5.40 10.44 -7.87
CA LEU A 132 4.60 10.16 -9.06
C LEU A 132 4.31 11.48 -9.77
N LYS A 133 4.67 11.56 -11.05
CA LYS A 133 4.47 12.73 -11.93
C LYS A 133 3.49 12.39 -13.06
N PHE A 134 2.95 13.44 -13.70
CA PHE A 134 2.14 13.42 -14.93
C PHE A 134 2.78 14.38 -15.90
#